data_AF-A0A2D5Z2F7-F1
#
_entry.id   AF-A0A2D5Z2F7-F1
#
_cell.length_a   1.000
_cell.length_b   1.000
_cell.length_c   1.000
_cell.angle_alpha   90.00
_cell.angle_beta   90.00
_cell.angle_gamma   90.00
#
_symmetry.space_group_name_H-M   'P 1'
#
loop_
_entity.id
_entity.type
_entity.pdbx_description
1 polymer ?
#
loop_
_entity_poly.entity_id
_entity_poly.type
_entity_poly.pdbx_seq_one_letter_code
_entity_poly.pdbx_strand_id
1 'polypeptide(L)'
;MHRSRSRRFAGFSLIELVIVVVIIGVISAIAIPRMTRGVNNAGGISLKGSLAVLRSSIELYRAEHEGRNPTLGTTPDIVEQLTKFSNVDGTVVSATPVSSTGVIYGPYLKAVPEIPVGTKKGLKAVGSGTGAGLAWDYNATTGDIKAALVATELDFEGIAFNTY
;
A
#
# COMPACT_ATOMS: atom_id res chain seq x y z
N MET A 1 29.03 52.02 -47.62
CA MET A 1 27.56 51.79 -47.81
C MET A 1 27.20 50.41 -47.25
N HIS A 2 26.52 50.34 -46.10
CA HIS A 2 26.07 49.06 -45.51
C HIS A 2 24.55 49.15 -45.28
N ARG A 3 23.75 48.45 -46.10
CA ARG A 3 22.30 48.36 -45.92
C ARG A 3 21.99 47.29 -44.88
N SER A 4 21.63 47.71 -43.67
CA SER A 4 21.07 46.82 -42.64
C SER A 4 19.69 46.32 -43.08
N ARG A 5 19.53 45.00 -43.25
CA ARG A 5 18.22 44.35 -43.43
C ARG A 5 17.53 44.25 -42.08
N SER A 6 16.49 45.05 -41.87
CA SER A 6 15.58 44.94 -40.74
C SER A 6 14.88 43.57 -40.77
N ARG A 7 15.20 42.71 -39.80
CA ARG A 7 14.43 41.47 -39.54
C ARG A 7 13.03 41.89 -39.10
N ARG A 8 12.02 41.56 -39.90
CA ARG A 8 10.62 41.74 -39.51
C ARG A 8 10.34 40.78 -38.35
N PHE A 9 10.06 41.32 -37.18
CA PHE A 9 9.43 40.56 -36.11
C PHE A 9 8.01 40.24 -36.56
N ALA A 10 7.73 38.98 -36.87
CA ALA A 10 6.37 38.50 -37.04
C ALA A 10 5.72 38.44 -35.65
N GLY A 11 4.77 39.32 -35.38
CA GLY A 11 3.95 39.26 -34.18
C GLY A 11 2.91 38.14 -34.30
N PHE A 12 2.67 37.42 -33.21
CA PHE A 12 1.59 36.45 -33.10
C PHE A 12 0.24 37.12 -33.34
N SER A 13 -0.64 36.46 -34.08
CA SER A 13 -2.02 36.91 -34.26
C SER A 13 -2.86 36.59 -33.04
N LEU A 14 -3.82 37.46 -32.72
CA LEU A 14 -4.78 37.24 -31.64
C LEU A 14 -5.57 35.94 -31.86
N ILE A 15 -5.85 35.58 -33.12
CA ILE A 15 -6.54 34.33 -33.46
C ILE A 15 -5.69 33.09 -33.19
N GLU A 16 -4.36 33.17 -33.37
CA GLU A 16 -3.47 32.05 -33.07
C GLU A 16 -3.47 31.75 -31.58
N LEU A 17 -3.41 32.79 -30.75
CA LEU A 17 -3.51 32.61 -29.31
C LEU A 17 -4.86 32.01 -28.92
N VAL A 18 -5.96 32.53 -29.45
CA VAL A 18 -7.31 32.04 -29.14
C VAL A 18 -7.48 30.56 -29.48
N ILE A 19 -7.03 30.13 -30.66
CA ILE A 19 -7.13 28.71 -31.06
C ILE A 19 -6.31 27.83 -30.12
N VAL A 20 -5.11 28.26 -29.72
CA VAL A 20 -4.26 27.50 -28.79
C VAL A 20 -4.94 27.33 -27.43
N VAL A 21 -5.53 28.38 -26.86
CA VAL A 21 -6.20 28.27 -25.54
C VAL A 21 -7.45 27.38 -25.63
N VAL A 22 -8.18 27.43 -26.76
CA VAL A 22 -9.35 26.56 -27.00
C VAL A 22 -8.93 25.09 -27.07
N ILE A 23 -7.87 24.76 -27.82
CA ILE A 23 -7.37 23.39 -27.93
C ILE A 23 -6.92 22.86 -26.56
N ILE A 24 -6.14 23.66 -25.80
CA ILE A 24 -5.71 23.29 -24.45
C ILE A 24 -6.92 23.13 -23.52
N GLY A 25 -7.95 23.97 -23.64
CA GLY A 25 -9.18 23.88 -22.87
C GLY A 25 -9.95 22.57 -23.11
N VAL A 26 -10.14 22.18 -24.38
CA VAL A 26 -10.82 20.94 -24.74
C VAL A 26 -10.04 19.70 -24.29
N ILE A 27 -8.72 19.69 -24.48
CA ILE A 27 -7.86 18.59 -24.03
C ILE A 27 -7.91 18.47 -22.50
N SER A 28 -7.81 19.60 -21.78
CA SER A 28 -7.83 19.63 -20.32
C SER A 28 -9.16 19.13 -19.74
N ALA A 29 -10.28 19.50 -20.38
CA ALA A 29 -11.61 19.06 -19.97
C ALA A 29 -11.80 17.54 -20.04
N ILE A 30 -11.12 16.85 -20.97
CA ILE A 30 -11.20 15.39 -21.13
C ILE A 30 -10.12 14.67 -20.31
N ALA A 31 -8.91 15.24 -20.25
CA ALA A 31 -7.76 14.60 -19.60
C ALA A 31 -7.87 14.58 -18.07
N ILE A 32 -8.30 15.69 -17.45
CA ILE A 32 -8.36 15.83 -15.99
C ILE A 32 -9.33 14.82 -15.35
N PRO A 33 -10.58 14.63 -15.84
CA PRO A 33 -11.51 13.66 -15.25
C PRO A 33 -11.07 12.19 -15.39
N ARG A 34 -10.13 11.88 -16.30
CA ARG A 34 -9.63 10.52 -16.51
C ARG A 34 -8.47 10.18 -15.57
N MET A 35 -7.58 11.14 -15.29
CA MET A 35 -6.45 10.92 -14.36
C MET A 35 -6.91 10.66 -12.92
N THR A 36 -7.89 11.40 -12.41
CA THR A 36 -8.35 11.25 -11.01
C THR A 36 -8.96 9.88 -10.71
N ARG A 37 -9.65 9.26 -11.69
CA ARG A 37 -10.23 7.92 -11.53
C ARG A 37 -9.19 6.80 -11.56
N GLY A 38 -8.15 6.93 -12.38
CA GLY A 38 -7.09 5.92 -12.49
C GLY A 38 -6.24 5.79 -11.21
N VAL A 39 -5.91 6.92 -10.57
CA VAL A 39 -5.07 6.94 -9.34
C VAL A 39 -5.79 6.30 -8.15
N ASN A 40 -7.08 6.60 -7.95
CA ASN A 40 -7.86 6.03 -6.84
C ASN A 40 -8.05 4.52 -6.98
N ASN A 41 -8.26 4.02 -8.21
CA ASN A 41 -8.34 2.59 -8.48
C ASN A 41 -7.00 1.87 -8.21
N ALA A 42 -5.87 2.50 -8.57
CA ALA A 42 -4.54 1.93 -8.32
C ALA A 42 -4.26 1.72 -6.82
N GLY A 43 -4.75 2.62 -5.96
CA GLY A 43 -4.65 2.49 -4.51
C GLY A 43 -5.39 1.28 -3.96
N GLY A 44 -6.67 1.12 -4.33
CA GLY A 44 -7.49 -0.02 -3.89
C GLY A 44 -6.95 -1.37 -4.37
N ILE A 45 -6.45 -1.44 -5.60
CA ILE A 45 -5.78 -2.64 -6.14
C ILE A 45 -4.52 -2.96 -5.31
N SER A 46 -3.70 -1.94 -5.02
CA SER A 46 -2.49 -2.12 -4.22
C SER A 46 -2.83 -2.62 -2.81
N LEU A 47 -3.91 -2.10 -2.19
CA LEU A 47 -4.36 -2.54 -0.87
C LEU A 47 -4.75 -4.02 -0.87
N LYS A 48 -5.55 -4.47 -1.85
CA LYS A 48 -5.93 -5.88 -2.01
C LYS A 48 -4.69 -6.76 -2.21
N GLY A 49 -3.70 -6.30 -2.97
CA GLY A 49 -2.42 -6.98 -3.15
C GLY A 49 -1.63 -7.14 -1.84
N SER A 50 -1.49 -6.06 -1.06
CA SER A 50 -0.84 -6.10 0.26
C SER A 50 -1.57 -7.05 1.22
N LEU A 51 -2.91 -7.01 1.26
CA LEU A 51 -3.72 -7.92 2.08
C LEU A 51 -3.56 -9.38 1.64
N ALA A 52 -3.50 -9.66 0.34
CA ALA A 52 -3.29 -11.02 -0.16
C ALA A 52 -1.92 -11.57 0.29
N VAL A 53 -0.86 -10.77 0.20
CA VAL A 53 0.48 -11.13 0.69
C VAL A 53 0.48 -11.40 2.20
N LEU A 54 -0.14 -10.51 2.99
CA LEU A 54 -0.23 -10.65 4.44
C LEU A 54 -1.03 -11.91 4.84
N ARG A 55 -2.22 -12.10 4.27
CA ARG A 55 -3.09 -13.27 4.54
C ARG A 55 -2.41 -14.57 4.14
N SER A 56 -1.76 -14.62 2.97
CA SER A 56 -0.98 -15.78 2.55
C SER A 56 0.18 -16.11 3.49
N SER A 57 0.82 -15.09 4.06
CA SER A 57 1.95 -15.28 4.98
C SER A 57 1.48 -15.80 6.34
N ILE A 58 0.33 -15.30 6.82
CA ILE A 58 -0.31 -15.81 8.03
C ILE A 58 -0.74 -17.27 7.84
N GLU A 59 -1.31 -17.61 6.69
CA GLU A 59 -1.71 -19.00 6.40
C GLU A 59 -0.50 -19.94 6.36
N LEU A 60 0.59 -19.54 5.70
CA LEU A 60 1.81 -20.34 5.66
C LEU A 60 2.44 -20.49 7.07
N TYR A 61 2.41 -19.42 7.87
CA TYR A 61 2.81 -19.49 9.28
C TYR A 61 1.99 -20.54 10.03
N ARG A 62 0.67 -20.49 9.94
CA ARG A 62 -0.24 -21.43 10.61
C ARG A 62 0.02 -22.87 10.18
N ALA A 63 0.25 -23.10 8.90
CA ALA A 63 0.51 -24.43 8.36
C ALA A 63 1.77 -25.08 8.98
N GLU A 64 2.79 -24.27 9.30
CA GLU A 64 4.04 -24.73 9.92
C GLU A 64 4.02 -24.72 11.45
N HIS A 65 3.06 -24.03 12.07
CA HIS A 65 2.96 -23.83 13.52
C HIS A 65 1.76 -24.57 14.15
N GLU A 66 1.43 -25.75 13.62
CA GLU A 66 0.35 -26.61 14.14
C GLU A 66 -1.02 -25.90 14.18
N GLY A 67 -1.27 -25.01 13.22
CA GLY A 67 -2.51 -24.24 13.11
C GLY A 67 -2.57 -22.99 14.00
N ARG A 68 -1.51 -22.68 14.77
CA ARG A 68 -1.44 -21.48 15.62
C ARG A 68 -1.31 -20.22 14.79
N ASN A 69 -2.08 -19.20 15.17
CA ASN A 69 -1.95 -17.86 14.61
C ASN A 69 -0.73 -17.14 15.19
N PRO A 70 -0.11 -16.22 14.42
CA PRO A 70 0.84 -15.28 14.99
C PRO A 70 0.24 -14.51 16.17
N THR A 71 1.05 -14.27 17.19
CA THR A 71 0.61 -13.59 18.41
C THR A 71 0.60 -12.07 18.21
N LEU A 72 -0.15 -11.36 19.04
CA LEU A 72 -0.21 -9.90 19.04
C LEU A 72 -0.07 -9.39 20.47
N GLY A 73 0.79 -8.39 20.67
CA GLY A 73 0.99 -7.76 21.99
C GLY A 73 1.91 -8.55 22.94
N THR A 74 2.50 -9.64 22.47
CA THR A 74 3.53 -10.43 23.19
C THR A 74 4.79 -10.52 22.33
N THR A 75 5.95 -10.69 22.96
CA THR A 75 7.21 -10.92 22.23
C THR A 75 7.50 -12.43 22.20
N PRO A 76 7.75 -13.03 21.02
CA PRO A 76 7.76 -12.42 19.69
C PRO A 76 6.35 -12.16 19.14
N ASP A 77 6.15 -10.99 18.52
CA ASP A 77 4.86 -10.59 17.95
C ASP A 77 4.72 -11.04 16.49
N ILE A 78 3.56 -10.81 15.88
CA ILE A 78 3.29 -11.10 14.47
C ILE A 78 4.36 -10.55 13.53
N VAL A 79 4.94 -9.37 13.82
CA VAL A 79 5.95 -8.79 12.93
C VAL A 79 7.22 -9.64 12.98
N GLU A 80 7.69 -10.00 14.17
CA GLU A 80 8.85 -10.87 14.34
C GLU A 80 8.59 -12.27 13.79
N GLN A 81 7.45 -12.86 14.11
CA GLN A 81 7.07 -14.20 13.69
C GLN A 81 6.91 -14.34 12.16
N LEU A 82 6.50 -13.28 11.47
CA LEU A 82 6.40 -13.31 10.00
C LEU A 82 7.70 -12.92 9.29
N THR A 83 8.57 -12.12 9.91
CA THR A 83 9.79 -11.59 9.25
C THR A 83 11.09 -12.29 9.65
N LYS A 84 11.06 -13.15 10.67
CA LYS A 84 12.20 -13.93 11.16
C LYS A 84 11.89 -15.43 11.07
N PHE A 85 12.91 -16.24 11.31
CA PHE A 85 12.72 -17.68 11.53
C PHE A 85 12.16 -17.90 12.94
N SER A 86 11.34 -18.93 13.12
CA SER A 86 10.76 -19.32 14.41
C SER A 86 10.85 -20.83 14.66
N ASN A 87 10.72 -21.24 15.93
CA ASN A 87 10.47 -22.63 16.30
C ASN A 87 9.00 -23.00 16.07
N VAL A 88 8.66 -24.30 16.14
CA VAL A 88 7.29 -24.79 15.87
C VAL A 88 6.20 -24.13 16.74
N ASP A 89 6.56 -23.70 17.95
CA ASP A 89 5.64 -23.01 18.87
C ASP A 89 5.52 -21.51 18.59
N GLY A 90 6.38 -20.94 17.74
CA GLY A 90 6.41 -19.52 17.46
C GLY A 90 6.95 -18.66 18.59
N THR A 91 7.52 -19.25 19.65
CA THR A 91 7.92 -18.57 20.88
C THR A 91 9.36 -18.07 20.86
N VAL A 92 10.20 -18.62 19.99
CA VAL A 92 11.60 -18.24 19.83
C VAL A 92 11.83 -17.85 18.37
N VAL A 93 12.39 -16.67 18.15
CA VAL A 93 12.69 -16.13 16.82
C VAL A 93 14.17 -15.85 16.62
N SER A 94 14.64 -15.97 15.38
CA SER A 94 16.02 -15.67 14.98
C SER A 94 16.08 -15.10 13.56
N ALA A 95 17.02 -14.19 13.31
CA ALA A 95 17.24 -13.63 11.97
C ALA A 95 17.77 -14.67 10.96
N THR A 96 18.38 -15.75 11.46
CA THR A 96 18.91 -16.87 10.67
C THR A 96 18.34 -18.19 11.19
N PRO A 97 18.26 -19.24 10.35
CA PRO A 97 17.80 -20.55 10.82
C PRO A 97 18.83 -21.14 11.79
N VAL A 98 18.34 -21.71 12.89
CA VAL A 98 19.16 -22.33 13.95
C VAL A 98 18.60 -23.71 14.27
N SER A 99 19.18 -24.74 13.66
CA SER A 99 18.70 -26.13 13.81
C SER A 99 18.85 -26.68 15.23
N SER A 100 19.81 -26.19 16.02
CA SER A 100 20.03 -26.65 17.40
C SER A 100 18.89 -26.29 18.36
N THR A 101 18.14 -25.23 18.06
CA THR A 101 16.98 -24.78 18.84
C THR A 101 15.65 -25.00 18.11
N GLY A 102 15.68 -25.67 16.95
CA GLY A 102 14.49 -25.92 16.13
C GLY A 102 13.91 -24.67 15.46
N VAL A 103 14.67 -23.58 15.38
CA VAL A 103 14.25 -22.31 14.78
C VAL A 103 14.52 -22.37 13.27
N ILE A 104 13.63 -23.03 12.53
CA ILE A 104 13.80 -23.34 11.11
C ILE A 104 12.62 -22.93 10.22
N TYR A 105 11.50 -22.52 10.83
CA TYR A 105 10.27 -22.18 10.12
C TYR A 105 10.25 -20.70 9.73
N GLY A 106 9.78 -20.36 8.53
CA GLY A 106 9.81 -19.00 7.97
C GLY A 106 11.17 -18.59 7.36
N PRO A 107 11.44 -17.28 7.19
CA PRO A 107 10.50 -16.18 7.31
C PRO A 107 9.45 -16.22 6.20
N TYR A 108 8.27 -15.72 6.50
CA TYR A 108 7.11 -15.72 5.59
C TYR A 108 6.99 -14.41 4.81
N LEU A 109 7.55 -13.33 5.37
CA LEU A 109 7.61 -12.00 4.79
C LEU A 109 9.04 -11.47 4.81
N LYS A 110 9.41 -10.73 3.77
CA LYS A 110 10.66 -9.94 3.79
C LYS A 110 10.53 -8.70 4.67
N ALA A 111 9.36 -8.06 4.63
CA ALA A 111 8.98 -6.93 5.45
C ALA A 111 7.45 -6.80 5.42
N VAL A 112 6.87 -6.21 6.47
CA VAL A 112 5.45 -5.84 6.47
C VAL A 112 5.24 -4.72 5.45
N PRO A 113 4.34 -4.89 4.46
CA PRO A 113 4.07 -3.85 3.48
C PRO A 113 3.47 -2.61 4.12
N GLU A 114 3.74 -1.46 3.53
CA GLU A 114 3.08 -0.21 3.88
C GLU A 114 1.65 -0.18 3.35
N ILE A 115 0.73 0.42 4.09
CA ILE A 115 -0.63 0.62 3.59
C ILE A 115 -0.62 1.66 2.45
N PRO A 116 -1.19 1.36 1.27
CA PRO A 116 -1.06 2.23 0.09
C PRO A 116 -2.13 3.32 -0.01
N VAL A 117 -3.15 3.30 0.88
CA VAL A 117 -4.35 4.15 0.82
C VAL A 117 -4.71 4.75 2.19
N GLY A 118 -5.66 5.68 2.15
CA GLY A 118 -6.20 6.33 3.33
C GLY A 118 -5.25 7.36 3.96
N THR A 119 -5.72 7.94 5.05
CA THR A 119 -5.02 8.91 5.91
C THR A 119 -3.73 8.36 6.50
N LYS A 120 -3.60 7.03 6.58
CA LYS A 120 -2.46 6.32 7.14
C LYS A 120 -1.48 5.79 6.10
N LYS A 121 -1.61 6.22 4.85
CA LYS A 121 -0.73 5.80 3.74
C LYS A 121 0.75 5.91 4.14
N GLY A 122 1.52 4.84 3.91
CA GLY A 122 2.94 4.75 4.25
C GLY A 122 3.23 4.18 5.64
N LEU A 123 2.22 4.01 6.50
CA LEU A 123 2.40 3.27 7.75
C LEU A 123 2.49 1.77 7.49
N LYS A 124 3.15 1.04 8.39
CA LYS A 124 3.31 -0.43 8.31
C LYS A 124 3.07 -1.18 9.62
N ALA A 125 2.73 -0.49 10.72
CA ALA A 125 2.56 -1.15 12.00
C ALA A 125 1.32 -2.05 12.00
N VAL A 126 1.44 -3.23 12.61
CA VAL A 126 0.35 -4.18 12.82
C VAL A 126 -0.10 -4.07 14.27
N GLY A 127 -1.41 -4.02 14.49
CA GLY A 127 -2.01 -3.92 15.82
C GLY A 127 -3.46 -4.38 15.80
N SER A 128 -4.20 -4.08 16.86
CA SER A 128 -5.64 -4.31 16.90
C SER A 128 -6.40 -2.99 16.85
N GLY A 129 -7.47 -2.96 16.05
CA GLY A 129 -8.31 -1.78 15.81
C GLY A 129 -7.66 -0.73 14.89
N THR A 130 -8.07 0.53 15.07
CA THR A 130 -7.78 1.63 14.14
C THR A 130 -6.92 2.74 14.76
N GLY A 131 -6.04 2.41 15.72
CA GLY A 131 -5.14 3.38 16.37
C GLY A 131 -4.29 4.19 15.39
N ALA A 132 -3.92 5.43 15.74
CA ALA A 132 -3.32 6.40 14.82
C ALA A 132 -2.01 5.91 14.13
N GLY A 133 -1.23 5.07 14.81
CA GLY A 133 0.01 4.51 14.25
C GLY A 133 -0.14 3.20 13.48
N LEU A 134 -1.36 2.62 13.44
CA LEU A 134 -1.59 1.29 12.87
C LEU A 134 -1.94 1.37 11.39
N ALA A 135 -1.27 0.54 10.59
CA ALA A 135 -1.62 0.30 9.19
C ALA A 135 -2.57 -0.88 9.05
N TRP A 136 -2.34 -1.93 9.84
CA TRP A 136 -3.05 -3.20 9.73
C TRP A 136 -3.72 -3.56 11.05
N ASP A 137 -5.01 -3.89 10.97
CA ASP A 137 -5.82 -4.40 12.08
C ASP A 137 -5.82 -5.93 11.97
N TYR A 138 -5.21 -6.58 12.95
CA TYR A 138 -5.03 -8.01 13.03
C TYR A 138 -5.73 -8.60 14.25
N ASN A 139 -6.50 -9.65 14.01
CA ASN A 139 -7.15 -10.43 15.06
C ASN A 139 -6.39 -11.74 15.28
N ALA A 140 -5.58 -11.81 16.35
CA ALA A 140 -4.82 -13.00 16.70
C ALA A 140 -5.66 -14.24 17.01
N THR A 141 -6.95 -14.07 17.35
CA THR A 141 -7.85 -15.20 17.61
C THR A 141 -8.29 -15.85 16.31
N THR A 142 -8.66 -15.08 15.29
CA THR A 142 -9.16 -15.62 14.01
C THR A 142 -8.07 -15.79 12.97
N GLY A 143 -6.99 -14.99 13.03
CA GLY A 143 -5.97 -14.87 12.00
C GLY A 143 -6.33 -13.84 10.93
N ASP A 144 -7.46 -13.15 11.06
CA ASP A 144 -7.89 -12.16 10.08
C ASP A 144 -7.06 -10.89 10.16
N ILE A 145 -6.69 -10.37 8.99
CA ILE A 145 -6.01 -9.09 8.83
C ILE A 145 -6.73 -8.22 7.81
N LYS A 146 -6.91 -6.95 8.15
CA LYS A 146 -7.56 -5.93 7.33
C LYS A 146 -6.86 -4.58 7.49
N ALA A 147 -7.25 -3.60 6.67
CA ALA A 147 -6.76 -2.24 6.81
C ALA A 147 -7.23 -1.62 8.14
N ALA A 148 -6.32 -1.02 8.91
CA ALA A 148 -6.63 -0.29 10.14
C ALA A 148 -7.19 1.13 9.85
N LEU A 149 -8.12 1.22 8.89
CA LEU A 149 -8.77 2.46 8.46
C LEU A 149 -10.19 2.54 9.00
N VAL A 150 -10.70 3.76 9.17
CA VAL A 150 -12.09 3.95 9.60
C VAL A 150 -13.05 3.65 8.44
N ALA A 151 -14.29 3.27 8.75
CA ALA A 151 -15.28 2.87 7.74
C ALA A 151 -15.67 4.01 6.77
N THR A 152 -15.35 5.26 7.09
CA THR A 152 -15.60 6.42 6.22
C THR A 152 -14.51 6.62 5.18
N GLU A 153 -13.41 5.86 5.23
CA GLU A 153 -12.37 5.88 4.20
C GLU A 153 -12.73 4.89 3.10
N LEU A 154 -13.30 5.43 2.02
CA LEU A 154 -13.89 4.66 0.93
C LEU A 154 -13.01 4.69 -0.33
N ASP A 155 -13.16 3.67 -1.15
CA ASP A 155 -12.67 3.65 -2.53
C ASP A 155 -13.54 4.51 -3.46
N PHE A 156 -13.24 4.47 -4.76
CA PHE A 156 -14.01 5.20 -5.77
C PHE A 156 -15.42 4.63 -6.03
N GLU A 157 -15.69 3.41 -5.59
CA GLU A 157 -16.98 2.71 -5.69
C GLU A 157 -17.84 2.92 -4.42
N GLY A 158 -17.30 3.60 -3.41
CA GLY A 158 -17.96 3.82 -2.12
C GLY A 158 -17.82 2.66 -1.13
N ILE A 159 -16.91 1.71 -1.39
CA ILE A 159 -16.64 0.57 -0.51
C ILE A 159 -15.55 0.96 0.49
N ALA A 160 -15.77 0.66 1.77
CA ALA A 160 -14.82 0.96 2.83
C ALA A 160 -13.55 0.10 2.70
N PHE A 161 -12.38 0.72 2.83
CA PHE A 161 -11.11 -0.01 2.69
C PHE A 161 -10.91 -1.09 3.77
N ASN A 162 -11.55 -0.95 4.93
CA ASN A 162 -11.47 -1.93 6.01
C ASN A 162 -12.36 -3.18 5.81
N THR A 163 -13.15 -3.23 4.73
CA THR A 163 -13.94 -4.42 4.35
C THR A 163 -13.30 -5.25 3.24
N TYR A 164 -12.13 -4.83 2.74
CA TYR A 164 -11.36 -5.58 1.76
C TYR A 164 -10.67 -6.82 2.36
#